data_AF-A0A151F8C1-F1
#
_entry.id   AF-A0A151F8C1-F1
#
_cell.length_a   1.000
_cell.length_b   1.000
_cell.length_c   1.000
_cell.angle_alpha   90.00
_cell.angle_beta   90.00
_cell.angle_gamma   90.00
#
_symmetry.space_group_name_H-M   'P 1'
#
loop_
_entity.id
_entity.type
_entity.pdbx_description
1 polymer ?
#
loop_
_entity_poly.entity_id
_entity_poly.type
_entity_poly.pdbx_seq_one_letter_code
_entity_poly.pdbx_strand_id
1 'polypeptide(L)' 'MHYELIAQCDPTERQHVIQEIEMSGGIIRDILEDQDKLLLFIEYNEYTQKKVHLLETLNNLVAQLGDAFTFPVPTA' A
#
# COMPACT_ATOMS: atom_id res chain seq x y z
N MET A 1 2.54 -11.46 14.39
CA MET A 1 3.49 -10.35 14.16
C MET A 1 2.81 -9.39 13.19
N HIS A 2 2.75 -8.11 13.54
CA HIS A 2 2.24 -7.06 12.66
C HIS A 2 3.43 -6.53 11.87
N TYR A 3 3.27 -6.42 10.56
CA TYR A 3 4.29 -5.90 9.67
C TYR A 3 3.83 -4.57 9.11
N GLU A 4 4.78 -3.65 8.96
CA GLU A 4 4.53 -2.33 8.40
C GLU A 4 5.24 -2.20 7.05
N LEU A 5 4.53 -1.59 6.11
CA LEU A 5 4.97 -1.25 4.77
C LEU A 5 4.76 0.26 4.59
N ILE A 6 5.65 0.93 3.86
CA ILE A 6 5.48 2.33 3.48
C ILE A 6 5.30 2.40 1.98
N ALA A 7 4.11 2.74 1.49
CA ALA A 7 3.89 2.99 0.06
C ALA A 7 3.90 4.49 -0.23
N GLN A 8 4.33 4.88 -1.43
CA GLN A 8 4.18 6.23 -1.96
C GLN A 8 3.02 6.25 -2.95
N CYS A 9 2.16 7.27 -2.85
CA CYS A 9 0.96 7.40 -3.65
C CYS A 9 0.76 8.85 -4.09
N ASP A 10 0.29 9.09 -5.30
CA ASP A 10 -0.12 10.43 -5.72
C ASP A 10 -1.36 10.89 -4.95
N PRO A 11 -1.47 12.17 -4.58
CA PRO A 11 -2.63 12.70 -3.89
C PRO A 11 -3.96 12.46 -4.62
N THR A 12 -3.94 12.41 -5.96
CA THR A 12 -5.13 12.15 -6.80
C THR A 12 -5.64 10.73 -6.68
N GLU A 13 -4.74 9.75 -6.48
CA GLU A 13 -5.07 8.32 -6.38
C GLU A 13 -5.35 7.87 -4.94
N ARG A 14 -5.11 8.76 -3.96
CA ARG A 14 -5.25 8.48 -2.51
C ARG A 14 -6.47 7.66 -2.17
N GLN A 15 -7.66 8.13 -2.58
CA GLN A 15 -8.91 7.50 -2.16
C GLN A 15 -9.06 6.10 -2.75
N HIS A 16 -8.69 5.91 -4.02
CA HIS A 16 -8.76 4.62 -4.69
C HIS A 16 -7.78 3.61 -4.06
N VAL A 17 -6.52 4.03 -3.86
CA VAL A 17 -5.46 3.20 -3.27
C VAL A 17 -5.81 2.76 -1.85
N ILE A 18 -6.30 3.68 -1.01
CA ILE A 18 -6.69 3.35 0.37
C ILE A 18 -7.82 2.31 0.38
N GLN A 19 -8.84 2.49 -0.45
CA GLN A 19 -9.96 1.56 -0.52
C GLN A 19 -9.51 0.15 -0.92
N GLU A 20 -8.67 0.03 -1.95
CA GLU A 20 -8.12 -1.25 -2.40
C GLU A 20 -7.32 -1.95 -1.28
N ILE A 21 -6.44 -1.21 -0.60
CA ILE A 21 -5.63 -1.73 0.51
C ILE A 21 -6.49 -2.25 1.67
N GLU A 22 -7.49 -1.46 2.08
CA GLU A 22 -8.38 -1.82 3.18
C GLU A 22 -9.27 -3.03 2.82
N MET A 23 -9.79 -3.08 1.60
CA MET A 23 -10.57 -4.23 1.10
C MET A 23 -9.74 -5.52 1.08
N SER A 24 -8.45 -5.42 0.78
CA SER A 24 -7.53 -6.56 0.78
C SER A 24 -7.02 -6.95 2.17
N GLY A 25 -7.40 -6.21 3.21
CA GLY A 25 -7.12 -6.51 4.60
C GLY A 25 -5.85 -5.86 5.15
N GLY A 26 -5.28 -4.88 4.44
CA GLY A 26 -4.32 -3.94 5.01
C GLY A 26 -5.02 -2.88 5.85
N ILE A 27 -4.29 -2.23 6.75
CA ILE A 27 -4.80 -1.14 7.59
C ILE A 27 -3.90 0.07 7.38
N ILE A 28 -4.46 1.20 6.98
CA ILE A 28 -3.71 2.46 6.93
C ILE A 28 -3.56 2.99 8.36
N ARG A 29 -2.32 3.02 8.84
CA ARG A 29 -1.97 3.50 10.18
C ARG A 29 -1.82 5.01 10.21
N ASP A 30 -1.17 5.55 9.19
CA ASP A 30 -0.88 6.96 9.08
C ASP A 30 -0.67 7.35 7.61
N ILE A 31 -0.82 8.63 7.32
CA ILE A 31 -0.58 9.22 6.01
C ILE A 31 0.23 10.51 6.21
N LEU A 32 1.43 10.54 5.64
CA LEU A 32 2.27 11.74 5.64
C LEU A 32 2.31 12.33 4.23
N GLU A 33 2.24 13.65 4.14
CA GLU A 33 2.47 14.37 2.88
C GLU A 33 3.98 14.61 2.74
N ASP A 34 4.56 14.13 1.63
CA ASP A 34 5.98 14.30 1.29
C ASP A 34 6.10 14.91 -0.11
N GLN A 35 6.34 16.22 -0.16
CA GLN A 35 6.42 16.99 -1.40
C GLN A 35 5.15 16.83 -2.27
N ASP A 36 5.26 16.13 -3.39
CA ASP A 36 4.18 15.87 -4.35
C ASP A 36 3.58 14.45 -4.19
N LYS A 37 3.96 13.71 -3.14
CA LYS A 37 3.53 12.34 -2.86
C LYS A 37 2.94 12.21 -1.45
N LEU A 38 2.17 11.15 -1.25
CA LEU A 38 1.67 10.70 0.04
C LEU A 38 2.41 9.43 0.44
N LEU A 39 2.95 9.40 1.66
CA LEU A 39 3.50 8.21 2.29
C LEU A 39 2.40 7.53 3.09
N LEU A 40 1.98 6.35 2.65
CA LEU A 40 0.97 5.51 3.28
C LEU A 40 1.65 4.46 4.15
N PHE A 41 1.40 4.50 5.46
CA PHE A 41 1.88 3.49 6.41
C PHE A 41 0.84 2.38 6.52
N ILE A 42 1.16 1.21 5.97
CA ILE A 42 0.24 0.09 5.81
C ILE A 42 0.65 -1.02 6.78
N GLU A 43 -0.20 -1.30 7.76
CA GLU A 43 -0.06 -2.43 8.66
C GLU A 43 -0.80 -3.66 8.12
N TYR A 44 -0.17 -4.83 8.19
CA TYR A 44 -0.82 -6.09 7.82
C TYR A 44 -0.37 -7.26 8.70
N ASN A 45 -1.20 -8.30 8.73
CA ASN A 45 -0.93 -9.53 9.49
C ASN A 45 -0.33 -10.62 8.57
N GLU A 46 0.85 -11.11 8.92
CA GLU A 46 1.57 -12.09 8.11
C GLU A 46 0.96 -13.49 8.08
N TYR A 47 0.20 -13.89 9.11
CA TYR A 47 -0.22 -15.28 9.29
C TYR A 47 -1.55 -15.63 8.59
N THR A 48 -1.91 -14.92 7.52
CA THR A 48 -3.23 -15.11 6.88
C THR A 48 -3.13 -15.06 5.35
N GLN A 49 -4.08 -15.71 4.66
CA GLN A 49 -4.29 -15.55 3.21
C GLN A 49 -4.40 -14.07 2.78
N LYS A 50 -4.75 -13.18 3.73
CA LYS A 50 -4.81 -11.74 3.51
C LYS A 50 -3.46 -11.10 3.19
N LYS A 51 -2.32 -11.67 3.64
CA LYS A 51 -0.98 -11.17 3.23
C LYS A 51 -0.79 -11.34 1.73
N VAL A 52 -1.03 -12.56 1.21
CA VAL A 52 -0.84 -12.85 -0.21
C VAL A 52 -1.76 -11.96 -1.03
N HIS A 53 -3.03 -11.85 -0.62
CA HIS A 53 -4.00 -11.01 -1.31
C HIS A 53 -3.63 -9.52 -1.27
N LEU A 54 -3.19 -9.00 -0.11
CA LEU A 54 -2.73 -7.62 0.00
C LEU A 54 -1.50 -7.35 -0.88
N LEU A 55 -0.51 -8.25 -0.89
CA LEU A 55 0.66 -8.10 -1.73
C LEU A 55 0.30 -8.15 -3.22
N GLU A 56 -0.63 -9.02 -3.63
CA GLU A 56 -1.17 -9.04 -4.99
C GLU A 56 -1.86 -7.71 -5.34
N THR A 57 -2.69 -7.19 -4.45
CA THR A 57 -3.35 -5.88 -4.63
C THR A 57 -2.33 -4.75 -4.78
N LEU A 58 -1.32 -4.70 -3.93
CA LEU A 58 -0.26 -3.69 -4.02
C LEU A 58 0.51 -3.80 -5.35
N ASN A 59 0.83 -5.02 -5.81
CA ASN A 59 1.46 -5.22 -7.11
C ASN A 59 0.55 -4.81 -8.28
N ASN A 60 -0.76 -5.08 -8.18
CA ASN A 60 -1.74 -4.65 -9.17
C ASN A 60 -1.84 -3.11 -9.22
N LEU A 61 -1.84 -2.45 -8.05
CA LEU A 61 -1.83 -0.99 -7.97
C LEU A 61 -0.57 -0.40 -8.64
N VAL A 62 0.61 -0.98 -8.41
CA VAL A 62 1.84 -0.58 -9.11
C VAL A 62 1.70 -0.77 -10.63
N ALA A 63 1.13 -1.89 -11.08
CA ALA A 63 0.96 -2.16 -12.50
C ALA A 63 -0.08 -1.24 -13.17
N GLN A 64 -1.12 -0.83 -12.44
CA GLN A 64 -2.19 0.03 -12.96
C GLN A 64 -1.82 1.52 -12.92
N LEU A 65 -1.18 1.97 -11.85
CA LEU A 65 -0.91 3.39 -11.57
C LEU A 65 0.52 3.81 -11.96
N GLY A 66 1.44 2.86 -12.17
CA GLY A 66 2.82 3.16 -12.54
C GLY A 66 3.50 4.07 -11.51
N ASP A 67 4.07 5.19 -11.97
CA ASP A 67 4.77 6.15 -11.10
C ASP A 67 3.88 6.81 -10.04
N ALA A 68 2.55 6.75 -10.20
CA ALA A 68 1.60 7.30 -9.24
C ALA A 68 1.44 6.43 -7.98
N PHE A 69 1.91 5.18 -7.99
CA PHE A 69 1.95 4.34 -6.79
C PHE A 69 3.18 3.44 -6.77
N THR A 70 4.00 3.56 -5.72
CA THR A 70 5.17 2.71 -5.52
C THR A 70 5.21 2.19 -4.09
N PHE A 71 5.84 1.04 -3.87
CA PHE A 71 6.13 0.57 -2.52
C PHE A 71 7.45 -0.21 -2.54
N PRO A 72 8.22 -0.21 -1.44
CA PRO A 72 9.44 -0.98 -1.34
C PRO A 72 9.05 -2.46 -1.39
N VAL A 73 9.19 -3.06 -2.56
CA VAL A 73 9.23 -4.51 -2.67
C VAL A 73 10.50 -4.93 -1.95
N PRO A 74 10.42 -5.77 -0.89
CA PRO A 74 11.64 -6.32 -0.31
C PRO A 74 12.39 -7.04 -1.43
N THR A 75 13.54 -6.47 -1.83
CA THR A 75 14.48 -7.16 -2.69
C THR A 75 14.96 -8.37 -1.89
N ALA A 76 14.70 -9.56 -2.43
CA ALA A 76 15.08 -10.84 -1.82
C ALA A 76 16.59 -10.91 -1.53
#